data_AF-A0A805ZLY7-F1
#
_entry.id   AF-A0A805ZLY7-F1
#
_cell.length_a   1.000
_cell.length_b   1.000
_cell.length_c   1.000
_cell.angle_alpha   90.00
_cell.angle_beta   90.00
_cell.angle_gamma   90.00
#
_symmetry.space_group_name_H-M   'P 1'
#
loop_
_entity.id
_entity.type
_entity.pdbx_description
1 polymer ?
#
loop_
_entity_poly.entity_id
_entity_poly.type
_entity_poly.pdbx_seq_one_letter_code
_entity_poly.pdbx_strand_id
1 'polypeptide(L)'
;MTLTWIIIIILILLVAVYIGIYNGLQKAKVHADEAWSQIDVQLKRRNDLIPNLVETVKGYAKHESGTLEKVVALRNQLVNIPNSDHEEAIKLSNQITDSLRSIFALAENYPDLKANQNFMSLQEELTNTENKIAYSRQLYNSTVAMFNEKLLTFPSNLVAKIHGFKNMDYLQTPTEEKAVPKVKF
;
A
#
# COMPACT_ATOMS: atom_id res chain seq x y z
N MET A 1 -6.77 -57.97 -6.70
CA MET A 1 -7.87 -57.03 -6.99
C MET A 1 -8.09 -56.02 -5.86
N THR A 2 -8.12 -56.40 -4.58
CA THR A 2 -8.29 -55.44 -3.46
C THR A 2 -7.11 -54.47 -3.31
N LEU A 3 -5.87 -54.96 -3.37
CA LEU A 3 -4.66 -54.12 -3.26
C LEU A 3 -4.56 -53.06 -4.37
N THR A 4 -4.92 -53.40 -5.60
CA THR A 4 -4.93 -52.46 -6.74
C THR A 4 -5.96 -51.36 -6.54
N TRP A 5 -7.15 -51.67 -6.00
CA TRP A 5 -8.16 -50.65 -5.67
C TRP A 5 -7.70 -49.73 -4.53
N ILE A 6 -7.03 -50.27 -3.52
CA ILE A 6 -6.46 -49.47 -2.42
C ILE A 6 -5.43 -48.47 -2.95
N ILE A 7 -4.51 -48.91 -3.83
CA ILE A 7 -3.50 -48.03 -4.45
C ILE A 7 -4.17 -46.92 -5.28
N ILE A 8 -5.19 -47.26 -6.07
CA ILE A 8 -5.92 -46.27 -6.89
C ILE A 8 -6.60 -45.22 -5.99
N ILE A 9 -7.26 -45.66 -4.91
CA ILE A 9 -7.92 -44.73 -3.97
C ILE A 9 -6.91 -43.80 -3.31
N ILE A 10 -5.76 -44.34 -2.87
CA ILE A 10 -4.68 -43.53 -2.27
C ILE A 10 -4.16 -42.51 -3.29
N LEU A 11 -3.95 -42.92 -4.55
CA LEU A 11 -3.49 -42.02 -5.60
C LEU A 11 -4.48 -40.89 -5.87
N ILE A 12 -5.78 -41.20 -5.95
CA ILE A 12 -6.84 -40.21 -6.13
C ILE A 12 -6.85 -39.22 -4.97
N LEU A 13 -6.70 -39.71 -3.72
CA LEU A 13 -6.66 -38.85 -2.54
C LEU A 13 -5.45 -37.91 -2.57
N LEU A 14 -4.27 -38.40 -2.94
CA LEU A 14 -3.07 -37.58 -3.08
C LEU A 14 -3.23 -36.50 -4.15
N VAL A 15 -3.83 -36.83 -5.30
CA VAL A 15 -4.10 -35.86 -6.37
C VAL A 15 -5.12 -34.81 -5.90
N ALA A 16 -6.17 -35.21 -5.21
CA ALA A 16 -7.17 -34.29 -4.67
C ALA A 16 -6.55 -33.29 -3.66
N VAL A 17 -5.70 -33.79 -2.75
CA VAL A 17 -4.96 -32.95 -1.79
C VAL A 17 -4.02 -31.98 -2.52
N TYR A 18 -3.29 -32.46 -3.53
CA TYR A 18 -2.39 -31.63 -4.33
C TYR A 18 -3.12 -30.48 -5.04
N ILE A 19 -4.27 -30.76 -5.66
CA ILE A 19 -5.10 -29.73 -6.31
C ILE A 19 -5.60 -28.71 -5.27
N GLY A 20 -6.04 -29.17 -4.09
CA GLY A 20 -6.47 -28.30 -3.00
C GLY A 20 -5.36 -27.35 -2.54
N ILE A 21 -4.14 -27.85 -2.38
CA ILE A 21 -2.97 -27.06 -1.99
C ILE A 21 -2.63 -26.02 -3.05
N TYR A 22 -2.53 -26.44 -4.33
CA TYR A 22 -2.19 -25.54 -5.43
C TYR A 22 -3.21 -24.40 -5.55
N ASN A 23 -4.51 -24.71 -5.52
CA ASN A 23 -5.56 -23.71 -5.55
C ASN A 23 -5.51 -22.80 -4.31
N GLY A 24 -5.16 -23.33 -3.14
CA GLY A 24 -4.97 -22.55 -1.92
C GLY A 24 -3.81 -21.54 -2.01
N LEU A 25 -2.69 -21.93 -2.63
CA LEU A 25 -1.56 -21.04 -2.90
C LEU A 25 -1.94 -19.95 -3.90
N GLN A 26 -2.60 -20.31 -5.00
CA GLN A 26 -3.03 -19.35 -6.02
C GLN A 26 -4.03 -18.32 -5.45
N LYS A 27 -4.98 -18.76 -4.64
CA LYS A 27 -5.93 -17.84 -3.96
C LYS A 27 -5.22 -16.87 -3.02
N ALA A 28 -4.28 -17.36 -2.21
CA ALA A 28 -3.51 -16.51 -1.31
C ALA A 28 -2.70 -15.45 -2.07
N LYS A 29 -2.10 -15.83 -3.21
CA LYS A 29 -1.42 -14.90 -4.11
C LYS A 29 -2.37 -13.82 -4.65
N VAL A 30 -3.54 -14.23 -5.16
CA VAL A 30 -4.55 -13.29 -5.69
C VAL A 30 -5.03 -12.31 -4.62
N HIS A 31 -5.21 -12.75 -3.37
CA HIS A 31 -5.59 -11.84 -2.28
C HIS A 31 -4.48 -10.82 -1.95
N ALA A 32 -3.21 -11.19 -2.07
CA ALA A 32 -2.10 -10.24 -1.90
C ALA A 32 -2.09 -9.21 -3.04
N ASP A 33 -2.27 -9.65 -4.29
CA ASP A 33 -2.36 -8.77 -5.45
C ASP A 33 -3.59 -7.83 -5.37
N GLU A 34 -4.73 -8.33 -4.89
CA GLU A 34 -5.94 -7.54 -4.66
C GLU A 34 -5.71 -6.48 -3.57
N ALA A 35 -5.09 -6.86 -2.45
CA ALA A 35 -4.75 -5.92 -1.38
C ALA A 35 -3.82 -4.81 -1.85
N TRP A 36 -2.86 -5.13 -2.75
CA TRP A 36 -2.04 -4.12 -3.40
C TRP A 36 -2.87 -3.17 -4.28
N SER A 37 -3.80 -3.70 -5.07
CA SER A 37 -4.70 -2.88 -5.89
C SER A 37 -5.51 -1.89 -5.04
N GLN A 38 -5.88 -2.23 -3.80
CA GLN A 38 -6.55 -1.30 -2.89
C GLN A 38 -5.65 -0.11 -2.51
N ILE A 39 -4.34 -0.35 -2.31
CA ILE A 39 -3.37 0.72 -2.07
C ILE A 39 -3.29 1.64 -3.28
N ASP A 40 -3.13 1.07 -4.47
CA ASP A 40 -2.99 1.83 -5.72
C ASP A 40 -4.17 2.78 -5.97
N VAL A 41 -5.40 2.31 -5.72
CA VAL A 41 -6.60 3.16 -5.82
C VAL A 41 -6.52 4.38 -4.89
N GLN A 42 -6.05 4.22 -3.66
CA GLN A 42 -5.92 5.34 -2.73
C GLN A 42 -4.76 6.28 -3.11
N LEU A 43 -3.63 5.73 -3.59
CA LEU A 43 -2.52 6.54 -4.11
C LEU A 43 -2.97 7.40 -5.28
N LYS A 44 -3.73 6.83 -6.21
CA LYS A 44 -4.32 7.53 -7.34
C LYS A 44 -5.27 8.64 -6.89
N ARG A 45 -6.23 8.31 -6.00
CA ARG A 45 -7.15 9.31 -5.44
C ARG A 45 -6.41 10.51 -4.84
N ARG A 46 -5.37 10.26 -4.06
CA ARG A 46 -4.54 11.33 -3.49
C ARG A 46 -3.88 12.17 -4.57
N ASN A 47 -3.28 11.53 -5.57
CA ASN A 47 -2.60 12.22 -6.66
C ASN A 47 -3.54 13.08 -7.52
N ASP A 48 -4.81 12.68 -7.63
CA ASP A 48 -5.85 13.41 -8.34
C ASP A 48 -6.32 14.65 -7.56
N LEU A 49 -6.19 14.65 -6.22
CA LEU A 49 -6.54 15.79 -5.36
C LEU A 49 -5.42 16.84 -5.22
N ILE A 50 -4.16 16.46 -5.44
CA ILE A 50 -2.99 17.35 -5.31
C ILE A 50 -3.11 18.63 -6.16
N PRO A 51 -3.52 18.60 -7.45
CA PRO A 51 -3.64 19.81 -8.25
C PRO A 51 -4.60 20.84 -7.64
N ASN A 52 -5.77 20.39 -7.19
CA ASN A 52 -6.78 21.25 -6.55
C ASN A 52 -6.25 21.86 -5.24
N LEU A 53 -5.51 21.08 -4.45
CA LEU A 53 -4.84 21.58 -3.24
C LEU A 53 -3.82 22.66 -3.59
N VAL A 54 -2.96 22.40 -4.57
CA VAL A 54 -1.91 23.33 -5.00
C VAL A 54 -2.51 24.63 -5.51
N GLU A 55 -3.55 24.57 -6.33
CA GLU A 55 -4.25 25.77 -6.83
C GLU A 55 -4.89 26.58 -5.69
N THR A 56 -5.53 25.89 -4.75
CA THR A 56 -6.13 26.54 -3.58
C THR A 56 -5.06 27.25 -2.74
N VAL A 57 -3.95 26.58 -2.42
CA VAL A 57 -2.86 27.17 -1.62
C VAL A 57 -2.17 28.32 -2.36
N LYS A 58 -1.95 28.22 -3.69
CA LYS A 58 -1.37 29.30 -4.51
C LYS A 58 -2.19 30.59 -4.45
N GLY A 59 -3.51 30.50 -4.30
CA GLY A 59 -4.39 31.67 -4.17
C GLY A 59 -4.07 32.55 -2.96
N TYR A 60 -3.58 31.94 -1.87
CA TYR A 60 -3.37 32.61 -0.59
C TYR A 60 -1.88 32.73 -0.20
N ALA A 61 -1.06 31.74 -0.52
CA ALA A 61 0.34 31.63 -0.09
C ALA A 61 1.31 31.72 -1.29
N LYS A 62 1.32 32.87 -1.98
CA LYS A 62 2.14 33.09 -3.20
C LYS A 62 3.65 32.97 -3.00
N HIS A 63 4.13 33.14 -1.76
CA HIS A 63 5.55 33.04 -1.44
C HIS A 63 6.03 31.59 -1.23
N GLU A 64 5.11 30.62 -1.20
CA GLU A 64 5.38 29.20 -0.93
C GLU A 64 5.59 28.36 -2.20
N SER A 65 5.96 28.99 -3.32
CA SER A 65 6.13 28.33 -4.63
C SER A 65 7.06 27.12 -4.56
N GLY A 66 8.19 27.21 -3.84
CA GLY A 66 9.13 26.10 -3.71
C GLY A 66 8.52 24.86 -3.02
N THR A 67 7.70 25.06 -1.99
CA THR A 67 6.99 23.98 -1.30
C THR A 67 5.99 23.30 -2.24
N LEU A 68 5.24 24.10 -3.00
CA LEU A 68 4.22 23.59 -3.94
C LEU A 68 4.84 22.90 -5.15
N GLU A 69 5.94 23.43 -5.68
CA GLU A 69 6.70 22.80 -6.77
C GLU A 69 7.25 21.43 -6.37
N LYS A 70 7.74 21.29 -5.13
CA LYS A 70 8.18 19.99 -4.61
C LYS A 70 7.06 18.96 -4.64
N VAL A 71 5.84 19.32 -4.21
CA VAL A 71 4.70 18.38 -4.19
C VAL A 71 4.28 17.99 -5.61
N VAL A 72 4.26 18.96 -6.53
CA VAL A 72 3.96 18.69 -7.95
C VAL A 72 5.02 17.79 -8.58
N ALA A 73 6.31 18.01 -8.26
CA ALA A 73 7.40 17.17 -8.75
C ALA A 73 7.27 15.73 -8.24
N LEU A 74 7.01 15.54 -6.95
CA LEU A 74 6.79 14.22 -6.34
C LEU A 74 5.59 13.50 -6.96
N ARG A 75 4.47 14.22 -7.18
CA ARG A 75 3.30 13.67 -7.89
C ARG A 75 3.68 13.19 -9.28
N ASN A 76 4.40 14.01 -10.05
CA ASN A 76 4.79 13.66 -11.42
C ASN A 76 5.74 12.46 -11.45
N GLN A 77 6.64 12.35 -10.48
CA GLN A 77 7.50 11.17 -10.32
C GLN A 77 6.66 9.93 -10.03
N LEU A 78 5.72 10.00 -9.08
CA LEU A 78 4.86 8.88 -8.69
C LEU A 78 4.00 8.36 -9.86
N VAL A 79 3.44 9.26 -10.67
CA VAL A 79 2.61 8.89 -11.84
C VAL A 79 3.42 8.17 -12.94
N ASN A 80 4.73 8.39 -13.00
CA ASN A 80 5.61 7.77 -13.99
C ASN A 80 6.20 6.44 -13.53
N ILE A 81 5.93 5.99 -12.30
CA ILE A 81 6.43 4.71 -11.82
C ILE A 81 5.66 3.57 -12.51
N PRO A 82 6.36 2.54 -13.01
CA PRO A 82 5.69 1.34 -13.49
C PRO A 82 4.85 0.69 -12.39
N ASN A 83 3.63 0.25 -12.70
CA ASN A 83 2.75 -0.41 -11.73
C ASN A 83 3.38 -1.65 -11.04
N SER A 84 4.43 -2.24 -11.61
CA SER A 84 5.17 -3.36 -11.05
C SER A 84 6.18 -2.98 -9.97
N ASP A 85 6.53 -1.71 -9.82
CA ASP A 85 7.52 -1.22 -8.86
C ASP A 85 6.83 -0.69 -7.58
N HIS A 86 6.38 -1.64 -6.77
CA HIS A 86 5.62 -1.36 -5.55
C HIS A 86 6.45 -0.60 -4.51
N GLU A 87 7.74 -0.90 -4.42
CA GLU A 87 8.63 -0.32 -3.42
C GLU A 87 8.86 1.18 -3.69
N GLU A 88 9.20 1.53 -4.93
CA GLU A 88 9.43 2.93 -5.28
C GLU A 88 8.12 3.74 -5.20
N ALA A 89 6.98 3.15 -5.57
CA ALA A 89 5.67 3.77 -5.41
C ALA A 89 5.35 4.12 -3.95
N ILE A 90 5.65 3.23 -3.01
CA ILE A 90 5.45 3.48 -1.57
C ILE A 90 6.43 4.50 -1.03
N LYS A 91 7.69 4.46 -1.47
CA LYS A 91 8.72 5.42 -1.08
C LYS A 91 8.36 6.84 -1.49
N LEU A 92 8.02 7.06 -2.76
CA LEU A 92 7.56 8.36 -3.24
C LEU A 92 6.24 8.77 -2.59
N SER A 93 5.36 7.79 -2.33
CA SER A 93 4.11 8.03 -1.62
C SER A 93 4.34 8.60 -0.21
N ASN A 94 5.33 8.11 0.53
CA ASN A 94 5.67 8.63 1.85
C ASN A 94 6.19 10.08 1.77
N GLN A 95 7.01 10.39 0.75
CA GLN A 95 7.51 11.77 0.54
C GLN A 95 6.37 12.76 0.23
N ILE A 96 5.33 12.30 -0.47
CA ILE A 96 4.11 13.09 -0.68
C ILE A 96 3.39 13.31 0.66
N THR A 97 3.20 12.27 1.47
CA THR A 97 2.59 12.39 2.80
C THR A 97 3.32 13.43 3.66
N ASP A 98 4.65 13.45 3.66
CA ASP A 98 5.47 14.41 4.41
C ASP A 98 5.30 15.85 3.88
N SER A 99 5.22 15.99 2.56
CA SER A 99 5.01 17.29 1.93
C SER A 99 3.60 17.82 2.17
N LEU A 100 2.58 16.96 2.19
CA LEU A 100 1.21 17.32 2.57
C LEU A 100 1.15 17.78 4.04
N ARG A 101 1.84 17.09 4.96
CA ARG A 101 1.98 17.55 6.37
C ARG A 101 2.55 18.96 6.44
N SER A 102 3.56 19.27 5.62
CA SER A 102 4.15 20.61 5.55
C SER A 102 3.17 21.65 4.99
N ILE A 103 2.42 21.33 3.92
CA ILE A 103 1.38 22.23 3.38
C ILE A 103 0.31 22.53 4.42
N PHE A 104 -0.16 21.51 5.15
CA PHE A 104 -1.17 21.71 6.18
C PHE A 104 -0.67 22.57 7.35
N ALA A 105 0.61 22.46 7.70
CA ALA A 105 1.23 23.35 8.69
C ALA A 105 1.34 24.80 8.20
N LEU A 106 1.48 25.05 6.89
CA LEU A 106 1.50 26.41 6.35
C LEU A 106 0.20 27.16 6.64
N ALA A 107 -0.95 26.47 6.67
CA ALA A 107 -2.24 27.10 6.94
C ALA A 107 -2.27 27.83 8.30
N GLU A 108 -1.47 27.41 9.28
CA GLU A 108 -1.34 28.12 10.57
C GLU A 108 -0.79 29.54 10.42
N ASN A 109 0.04 29.79 9.41
CA ASN A 109 0.60 31.10 9.10
C ASN A 109 -0.28 31.93 8.16
N TYR A 110 -1.33 31.33 7.57
CA TYR A 110 -2.23 31.97 6.61
C TYR A 110 -3.70 31.81 7.05
N PRO A 111 -4.22 32.69 7.94
CA PRO A 111 -5.57 32.57 8.49
C PRO A 111 -6.68 32.50 7.43
N ASP A 112 -6.57 33.25 6.34
CA ASP A 112 -7.54 33.24 5.24
C ASP A 112 -7.57 31.89 4.49
N LEU A 113 -6.42 31.23 4.35
CA LEU A 113 -6.32 29.88 3.78
C LEU A 113 -6.92 28.86 4.75
N LYS A 114 -6.62 29.00 6.05
CA LYS A 114 -7.16 28.13 7.10
C LYS A 114 -8.68 28.19 7.19
N ALA A 115 -9.26 29.37 6.97
CA ALA A 115 -10.71 29.57 6.94
C ALA A 115 -11.35 29.23 5.57
N ASN A 116 -10.57 28.89 4.55
CA ASN A 116 -11.09 28.56 3.23
C ASN A 116 -11.76 27.18 3.24
N GLN A 117 -13.06 27.14 2.95
CA GLN A 117 -13.86 25.91 2.98
C GLN A 117 -13.35 24.83 2.01
N ASN A 118 -12.86 25.22 0.82
CA ASN A 118 -12.32 24.26 -0.15
C ASN A 118 -11.01 23.65 0.36
N PHE A 119 -10.14 24.45 0.97
CA PHE A 119 -8.90 23.98 1.59
C PHE A 119 -9.19 22.98 2.72
N MET A 120 -10.13 23.31 3.62
CA MET A 120 -10.53 22.42 4.71
C MET A 120 -11.09 21.09 4.18
N SER A 121 -11.95 21.13 3.14
CA SER A 121 -12.49 19.94 2.48
C SER A 121 -11.40 19.07 1.88
N LEU A 122 -10.44 19.67 1.16
CA LEU A 122 -9.31 18.93 0.57
C LEU A 122 -8.39 18.34 1.63
N GLN A 123 -8.13 19.09 2.71
CA GLN A 123 -7.35 18.60 3.84
C GLN A 123 -8.00 17.37 4.48
N GLU A 124 -9.32 17.40 4.69
CA GLU A 124 -10.09 16.27 5.22
C GLU A 124 -10.04 15.06 4.26
N GLU A 125 -10.30 15.26 2.96
CA GLU A 125 -10.25 14.17 1.98
C GLU A 125 -8.88 13.52 1.87
N LEU A 126 -7.82 14.32 1.86
CA LEU A 126 -6.44 13.83 1.81
C LEU A 126 -6.09 13.09 3.10
N THR A 127 -6.45 13.62 4.26
CA THR A 127 -6.24 12.94 5.56
C THR A 127 -6.97 11.61 5.62
N ASN A 128 -8.22 11.56 5.17
CA ASN A 128 -9.00 10.33 5.06
C ASN A 128 -8.36 9.33 4.09
N THR A 129 -7.75 9.82 3.01
CA THR A 129 -7.04 8.98 2.04
C THR A 129 -5.75 8.42 2.65
N GLU A 130 -4.98 9.20 3.41
CA GLU A 130 -3.79 8.70 4.14
C GLU A 130 -4.16 7.60 5.15
N ASN A 131 -5.25 7.77 5.90
CA ASN A 131 -5.73 6.76 6.83
C ASN A 131 -6.10 5.45 6.11
N LYS A 132 -6.74 5.54 4.94
CA LYS A 132 -7.06 4.37 4.11
C LYS A 132 -5.80 3.72 3.54
N ILE A 133 -4.81 4.50 3.09
CA ILE A 133 -3.51 3.97 2.66
C ILE A 133 -2.86 3.17 3.79
N ALA A 134 -2.83 3.71 5.01
CA ALA A 134 -2.26 3.03 6.16
C ALA A 134 -2.96 1.68 6.44
N TYR A 135 -4.29 1.66 6.44
CA TYR A 135 -5.06 0.43 6.60
C TYR A 135 -4.82 -0.58 5.47
N SER A 136 -4.82 -0.13 4.21
CA SER A 136 -4.56 -1.00 3.05
C SER A 136 -3.15 -1.58 3.07
N ARG A 137 -2.14 -0.84 3.55
CA ARG A 137 -0.78 -1.37 3.78
C ARG A 137 -0.75 -2.48 4.81
N GLN A 138 -1.48 -2.33 5.92
CA GLN A 138 -1.62 -3.39 6.92
C GLN A 138 -2.29 -4.63 6.33
N LEU A 139 -3.37 -4.45 5.55
CA LEU A 139 -4.07 -5.54 4.88
C LEU A 139 -3.14 -6.29 3.91
N TYR A 140 -2.40 -5.56 3.06
CA TYR A 140 -1.42 -6.16 2.15
C TYR A 140 -0.34 -6.94 2.90
N ASN A 141 0.22 -6.38 3.97
CA ASN A 141 1.23 -7.09 4.76
C ASN A 141 0.66 -8.36 5.40
N SER A 142 -0.61 -8.35 5.83
CA SER A 142 -1.28 -9.54 6.36
C SER A 142 -1.50 -10.62 5.29
N THR A 143 -1.96 -10.25 4.10
CA THR A 143 -2.17 -11.21 3.00
C THR A 143 -0.84 -11.77 2.46
N VAL A 144 0.20 -10.94 2.38
CA VAL A 144 1.57 -11.37 2.07
C VAL A 144 2.10 -12.33 3.14
N ALA A 145 1.86 -12.07 4.43
CA ALA A 145 2.24 -12.99 5.50
C ALA A 145 1.58 -14.35 5.32
N MET A 146 0.26 -14.38 5.10
CA MET A 146 -0.48 -15.63 4.87
C MET A 146 0.01 -16.38 3.62
N PHE A 147 0.35 -15.67 2.55
CA PHE A 147 0.90 -16.28 1.35
C PHE A 147 2.30 -16.86 1.60
N ASN A 148 3.22 -16.07 2.15
CA ASN A 148 4.59 -16.47 2.46
C ASN A 148 4.61 -17.64 3.47
N GLU A 149 3.73 -17.64 4.47
CA GLU A 149 3.58 -18.76 5.42
C GLU A 149 3.24 -20.08 4.69
N LYS A 150 2.31 -20.05 3.72
CA LYS A 150 1.99 -21.24 2.91
C LYS A 150 3.17 -21.72 2.07
N LEU A 151 4.10 -20.85 1.67
CA LEU A 151 5.32 -21.24 0.96
C LEU A 151 6.31 -21.97 1.87
N LEU A 152 6.26 -21.75 3.18
CA LEU A 152 7.17 -22.34 4.16
C LEU A 152 6.60 -23.62 4.80
N THR A 153 5.29 -23.69 4.98
CA THR A 153 4.61 -24.77 5.72
C THR A 153 4.45 -26.05 4.90
N PHE A 154 4.62 -27.22 5.54
CA PHE A 154 4.35 -28.53 4.93
C PHE A 154 2.85 -28.87 5.00
N PRO A 155 2.24 -29.46 3.96
CA PRO A 155 2.85 -29.94 2.71
C PRO A 155 2.91 -28.89 1.57
N SER A 156 2.42 -27.67 1.78
CA SER A 156 2.30 -26.66 0.72
C SER A 156 3.63 -26.18 0.15
N ASN A 157 4.70 -26.18 0.94
CA ASN A 157 6.05 -25.83 0.52
C ASN A 157 6.61 -26.70 -0.62
N LEU A 158 6.23 -27.98 -0.71
CA LEU A 158 6.64 -28.86 -1.80
C LEU A 158 5.98 -28.45 -3.12
N VAL A 159 4.65 -28.25 -3.07
CA VAL A 159 3.87 -27.80 -4.23
C VAL A 159 4.34 -26.41 -4.67
N ALA A 160 4.60 -25.51 -3.70
CA ALA A 160 5.11 -24.18 -3.97
C ALA A 160 6.44 -24.20 -4.74
N LYS A 161 7.40 -25.06 -4.32
CA LYS A 161 8.69 -25.23 -5.00
C LYS A 161 8.55 -25.79 -6.41
N ILE A 162 7.68 -26.78 -6.62
CA ILE A 162 7.43 -27.38 -7.94
C ILE A 162 6.91 -26.34 -8.95
N HIS A 163 6.02 -25.44 -8.51
CA HIS A 163 5.44 -24.40 -9.35
C HIS A 163 6.18 -23.07 -9.32
N GLY A 164 7.30 -22.97 -8.60
CA GLY A 164 8.14 -21.78 -8.56
C GLY A 164 7.49 -20.56 -7.90
N PHE A 165 6.57 -20.76 -6.94
CA PHE A 165 6.05 -19.66 -6.13
C PHE A 165 7.18 -19.04 -5.29
N LYS A 166 7.25 -17.71 -5.27
CA LYS A 166 8.28 -16.93 -4.56
C LYS A 166 7.64 -16.07 -3.47
N ASN A 167 8.41 -15.78 -2.43
CA ASN A 167 7.98 -14.83 -1.39
C ASN A 167 7.66 -13.47 -2.01
N MET A 168 6.64 -12.83 -1.46
CA MET A 168 6.33 -11.42 -1.70
C MET A 168 6.93 -10.57 -0.60
N ASP A 169 7.38 -9.37 -0.96
CA ASP A 169 7.96 -8.43 -0.01
C ASP A 169 6.87 -7.69 0.77
N TYR A 170 7.12 -7.49 2.07
CA TYR A 170 6.31 -6.65 2.93
C TYR A 170 6.56 -5.17 2.63
N LEU A 171 5.54 -4.35 2.81
CA LEU A 171 5.70 -2.90 2.82
C LEU A 171 6.25 -2.48 4.17
N GLN A 172 7.38 -1.79 4.16
CA GLN A 172 8.00 -1.28 5.38
C GLN A 172 7.14 -0.16 5.99
N THR A 173 6.95 -0.21 7.31
CA THR A 173 6.36 0.91 8.06
C THR A 173 7.40 2.04 8.18
N PRO A 174 7.05 3.31 7.91
CA PRO A 174 7.96 4.43 8.10
C PRO A 174 8.53 4.42 9.53
N THR A 175 9.85 4.55 9.67
CA THR A 175 10.58 4.39 10.94
C THR A 175 10.32 5.54 11.94
N GLU A 176 9.56 6.57 11.55
CA GLU A 176 9.30 7.78 12.36
C GLU A 176 8.52 7.51 13.66
N GLU A 177 7.78 6.42 13.77
CA GLU A 177 7.02 6.07 14.99
C GLU A 177 7.88 5.57 16.17
N LYS A 178 9.18 5.32 15.99
CA LYS A 178 10.05 4.87 17.10
C LYS A 178 10.68 5.99 17.92
N ALA A 179 10.49 7.25 17.53
CA ALA A 179 10.92 8.38 18.34
C ALA A 179 9.83 8.72 19.37
N VAL A 180 9.91 8.08 20.54
CA VAL A 180 9.08 8.48 21.70
C VAL A 180 9.31 9.97 21.97
N PRO A 181 8.27 10.82 21.95
CA PRO A 181 8.43 12.24 22.27
C PRO A 181 8.94 12.35 23.70
N LYS A 182 10.16 12.86 23.87
CA LYS A 182 10.72 13.18 25.18
C LYS A 182 9.98 14.40 25.72
N VAL A 183 8.92 14.16 26.47
CA VAL A 183 8.28 15.21 27.27
C VAL A 183 9.30 15.66 28.31
N LYS A 184 9.85 16.88 28.13
CA LYS A 184 10.59 17.57 29.18
C LYS A 184 9.58 18.44 29.94
N PHE A 185 9.47 18.20 31.24
CA PHE A 185 8.87 19.15 32.18
C PHE A 185 9.83 20.32 32.42
#